data_AF-A0A151G168-F1
#
_entry.id   AF-A0A151G168-F1
#
_cell.length_a   1.000
_cell.length_b   1.000
_cell.length_c   1.000
_cell.angle_alpha   90.00
_cell.angle_beta   90.00
_cell.angle_gamma   90.00
#
_symmetry.space_group_name_H-M   'P 1'
#
loop_
_entity.id
_entity.type
_entity.pdbx_description
1 polymer ?
#
loop_
_entity_poly.entity_id
_entity_poly.type
_entity_poly.pdbx_seq_one_letter_code
_entity_poly.pdbx_strand_id
1 'polypeptide(L)'
;MTSTCTICERIKLIQAHQNPYFVYELTTGYVVLADSQYFEGYTLFLAKHHVTELHHLPAHEKLRYLEEMSIVQEACAQAFHADKMNIELLGNGDAHVHWHLFPRHNGDTPNPGPVWWTPLETIYGDDVSLDIPRLSRLKRTLSVAIEATLNAREAELQALEALTRPASHRIDSN
;
A
#
# COMPACT_ATOMS: atom_id res chain seq x y z
N MET A 1 -6.20 -11.64 28.30
CA MET A 1 -5.73 -10.31 27.89
C MET A 1 -6.34 -10.05 26.53
N THR A 2 -7.28 -9.11 26.42
CA THR A 2 -7.77 -8.67 25.10
C THR A 2 -6.59 -7.95 24.44
N SER A 3 -5.84 -8.64 23.59
CA SER A 3 -4.69 -8.04 22.89
C SER A 3 -5.22 -6.89 22.05
N THR A 4 -4.85 -5.67 22.42
CA THR A 4 -5.15 -4.47 21.66
C THR A 4 -4.41 -4.56 20.32
N CYS A 5 -5.15 -4.68 19.22
CA CYS A 5 -4.57 -4.71 17.88
C CYS A 5 -4.05 -3.30 17.51
N THR A 6 -2.74 -3.16 17.33
CA THR A 6 -2.11 -1.86 16.99
C THR A 6 -2.59 -1.32 15.63
N ILE A 7 -2.87 -2.20 14.68
CA ILE A 7 -3.43 -1.83 13.37
C ILE A 7 -4.86 -1.28 13.53
N CYS A 8 -5.69 -1.88 14.38
CA CYS A 8 -7.02 -1.33 14.68
C CYS A 8 -6.94 0.04 15.35
N GLU A 9 -5.97 0.25 16.26
CA GLU A 9 -5.73 1.55 16.88
C GLU A 9 -5.28 2.58 15.85
N ARG A 10 -4.37 2.19 14.95
CA ARG A 10 -3.93 3.03 13.83
C ARG A 10 -5.09 3.41 12.92
N ILE A 11 -5.99 2.48 12.60
CA ILE A 11 -7.21 2.73 11.82
C ILE A 11 -8.15 3.70 12.55
N LYS A 12 -8.36 3.54 13.87
CA LYS A 12 -9.16 4.50 14.65
C LYS A 12 -8.58 5.91 14.59
N LEU A 13 -7.26 6.06 14.65
CA LEU A 13 -6.61 7.36 14.50
C LEU A 13 -6.78 7.93 13.08
N ILE A 14 -6.73 7.10 12.05
CA ILE A 14 -7.00 7.52 10.66
C ILE A 14 -8.43 8.05 10.54
N GLN A 15 -9.42 7.29 11.05
CA GLN A 15 -10.83 7.66 11.03
C GLN A 15 -11.12 8.92 11.86
N ALA A 16 -10.33 9.17 12.90
CA ALA A 16 -10.39 10.40 13.68
C ALA A 16 -9.57 11.56 13.09
N HIS A 17 -8.97 11.40 11.90
CA HIS A 17 -8.08 12.36 11.25
C HIS A 17 -6.86 12.77 12.09
N GLN A 18 -6.38 11.85 12.94
CA GLN A 18 -5.29 12.09 13.90
C GLN A 18 -4.02 11.29 13.57
N ASN A 19 -4.04 10.40 12.58
CA ASN A 19 -2.86 9.66 12.19
C ASN A 19 -1.93 10.52 11.29
N PRO A 20 -0.71 10.87 11.73
CA PRO A 20 0.17 11.74 10.95
C PRO A 20 0.73 11.06 9.69
N TYR A 21 0.75 9.73 9.64
CA TYR A 21 1.31 8.94 8.54
C TYR A 21 0.29 8.59 7.46
N PHE A 22 -1.00 8.91 7.66
CA PHE A 22 -2.07 8.62 6.71
C PHE A 22 -1.84 9.27 5.35
N VAL A 23 -1.87 8.47 4.28
CA VAL A 23 -1.66 8.93 2.90
C VAL A 23 -2.94 8.88 2.09
N TYR A 24 -3.59 7.71 2.02
CA TYR A 24 -4.71 7.48 1.11
C TYR A 24 -5.68 6.44 1.66
N GLU A 25 -6.97 6.57 1.36
CA GLU A 25 -7.97 5.53 1.64
C GLU A 25 -8.42 4.89 0.32
N LEU A 26 -8.33 3.56 0.25
CA LEU A 26 -8.85 2.76 -0.85
C LEU A 26 -10.12 2.02 -0.40
N THR A 27 -10.75 1.24 -1.28
CA THR A 27 -12.02 0.58 -0.94
C THR A 27 -11.83 -0.41 0.21
N THR A 28 -10.75 -1.19 0.21
CA THR A 28 -10.54 -2.29 1.16
C THR A 28 -9.50 -2.00 2.25
N GLY A 29 -8.80 -0.86 2.18
CA GLY A 29 -7.74 -0.56 3.12
C GLY A 29 -7.33 0.90 3.21
N TYR A 30 -6.38 1.15 4.10
CA TYR A 30 -5.74 2.45 4.31
C TYR A 30 -4.25 2.35 3.99
N VAL A 31 -3.74 3.32 3.24
CA VAL A 31 -2.31 3.46 2.93
C VAL A 31 -1.69 4.46 3.90
N VAL A 32 -0.63 4.03 4.57
CA VAL A 32 0.17 4.87 5.47
C VAL A 32 1.65 4.72 5.16
N LEU A 33 2.46 5.73 5.48
CA LEU A 33 3.90 5.50 5.60
C LEU A 33 4.19 4.75 6.90
N ALA A 34 5.20 3.90 6.87
CA ALA A 34 5.74 3.32 8.10
C ALA A 34 6.48 4.37 8.92
N ASP A 35 6.55 4.13 10.24
CA ASP A 35 7.12 5.07 11.21
C ASP A 35 8.62 5.31 10.95
N SER A 36 9.31 4.27 10.45
CA SER A 36 10.67 4.39 9.92
C SER A 36 10.67 4.61 8.41
N GLN A 37 11.59 5.48 7.95
CA GLN A 37 11.84 5.72 6.53
C GLN A 37 13.30 5.45 6.12
N TYR A 38 14.00 4.56 6.85
CA TYR A 38 15.36 4.13 6.48
C TYR A 38 15.38 3.58 5.04
N PHE A 39 14.40 2.75 4.72
CA PHE A 39 14.02 2.47 3.34
C PHE A 39 13.00 3.54 2.92
N GLU A 40 13.46 4.61 2.27
CA GLU A 40 12.63 5.76 1.96
C GLU A 40 11.45 5.37 1.06
N GLY A 41 10.22 5.66 1.52
CA GLY A 41 9.00 5.24 0.85
C GLY A 41 8.39 3.94 1.41
N TYR A 42 8.97 3.38 2.47
CA TYR A 42 8.38 2.24 3.18
C TYR A 42 6.92 2.53 3.56
N THR A 43 6.03 1.77 2.93
CA THR A 43 4.58 1.95 2.95
C THR A 43 3.90 0.73 3.54
N LEU A 44 2.82 0.96 4.29
CA LEU A 44 1.92 -0.09 4.76
C LEU A 44 0.55 0.06 4.09
N PHE A 45 -0.04 -1.05 3.66
CA PHE A 45 -1.44 -1.10 3.23
C PHE A 45 -2.26 -1.96 4.20
N LEU A 46 -3.07 -1.30 5.03
CA LEU A 46 -3.78 -1.91 6.15
C LEU A 46 -5.18 -2.34 5.71
N ALA A 47 -5.57 -3.60 5.89
CA ALA A 47 -6.95 -4.01 5.63
C ALA A 47 -7.92 -3.31 6.59
N LYS A 48 -9.08 -2.87 6.11
CA LYS A 48 -10.11 -2.21 6.95
C LYS A 48 -10.64 -3.13 8.03
N HIS A 49 -10.88 -4.39 7.69
CA HIS A 49 -11.41 -5.38 8.61
C HIS A 49 -10.30 -6.13 9.34
N HIS A 50 -10.49 -6.33 10.64
CA HIS A 50 -9.59 -7.15 11.44
C HIS A 50 -9.80 -8.62 11.11
N VAL A 51 -8.88 -9.17 10.34
CA VAL A 51 -8.69 -10.61 10.16
C VAL A 51 -7.21 -10.92 10.28
N THR A 52 -6.87 -12.10 10.76
CA THR A 52 -5.46 -12.49 10.96
C THR A 52 -4.78 -12.94 9.68
N GLU A 53 -5.55 -13.44 8.70
CA GLU A 53 -5.03 -14.07 7.49
C GLU A 53 -5.79 -13.60 6.25
N LEU A 54 -5.09 -13.55 5.12
CA LEU A 54 -5.68 -13.12 3.85
C LEU A 54 -6.88 -13.99 3.44
N HIS A 55 -6.82 -15.30 3.72
CA HIS A 55 -7.88 -16.24 3.36
C HIS A 55 -9.14 -16.15 4.25
N HIS A 56 -9.08 -15.38 5.35
CA HIS A 56 -10.24 -15.07 6.18
C HIS A 56 -11.08 -13.91 5.63
N LEU A 57 -10.55 -13.11 4.68
CA LEU A 57 -11.34 -12.08 4.01
C LEU A 57 -12.43 -12.72 3.12
N PRO A 58 -13.63 -12.11 3.03
CA PRO A 58 -14.63 -12.48 2.04
C PRO A 58 -14.03 -12.52 0.64
N ALA A 59 -14.43 -13.49 -0.20
CA ALA A 59 -13.76 -13.72 -1.49
C ALA A 59 -13.67 -12.48 -2.39
N HIS A 60 -14.76 -11.68 -2.46
CA HIS A 60 -14.78 -10.45 -3.24
C HIS A 60 -13.84 -9.37 -2.66
N GLU A 61 -13.81 -9.22 -1.33
CA GLU A 61 -12.94 -8.28 -0.64
C GLU A 61 -11.47 -8.69 -0.77
N LYS A 62 -11.16 -9.98 -0.63
CA LYS A 62 -9.81 -10.53 -0.80
C LYS A 62 -9.24 -10.23 -2.18
N LEU A 63 -10.04 -10.44 -3.24
CA LEU A 63 -9.62 -10.17 -4.61
C LEU A 63 -9.36 -8.68 -4.82
N ARG A 64 -10.26 -7.83 -4.35
CA ARG A 64 -10.09 -6.38 -4.41
C ARG A 64 -8.89 -5.90 -3.58
N TYR A 65 -8.63 -6.48 -2.42
CA TYR A 65 -7.49 -6.14 -1.57
C TYR A 65 -6.15 -6.53 -2.20
N LEU A 66 -6.10 -7.67 -2.91
CA LEU A 66 -4.92 -8.05 -3.70
C LEU A 66 -4.68 -7.13 -4.90
N GLU A 67 -5.74 -6.73 -5.59
CA GLU A 67 -5.68 -5.74 -6.67
C GLU A 67 -5.20 -4.38 -6.17
N GLU A 68 -5.81 -3.87 -5.10
CA GLU A 68 -5.44 -2.60 -4.47
C GLU A 68 -4.01 -2.64 -3.93
N MET A 69 -3.55 -3.76 -3.36
CA MET A 69 -2.16 -3.94 -2.97
C MET A 69 -1.22 -3.79 -4.18
N SER A 70 -1.54 -4.42 -5.31
CA SER A 70 -0.73 -4.31 -6.53
C SER A 70 -0.67 -2.87 -7.05
N ILE A 71 -1.78 -2.12 -6.93
CA ILE A 71 -1.83 -0.69 -7.30
C ILE A 71 -0.94 0.15 -6.38
N VAL A 72 -1.04 -0.06 -5.05
CA VAL A 72 -0.20 0.67 -4.09
C VAL A 72 1.28 0.32 -4.27
N GLN A 73 1.59 -0.95 -4.57
CA GLN A 73 2.94 -1.38 -4.91
C GLN A 73 3.48 -0.67 -6.16
N GLU A 74 2.70 -0.61 -7.24
CA GLU A 74 3.09 0.11 -8.48
C GLU A 74 3.31 1.60 -8.20
N ALA A 75 2.37 2.24 -7.50
CA ALA A 75 2.47 3.63 -7.11
C ALA A 75 3.72 3.90 -6.25
N CYS A 76 4.00 3.06 -5.26
CA CYS A 76 5.17 3.16 -4.40
C CYS A 76 6.47 3.02 -5.22
N ALA A 77 6.55 2.05 -6.13
CA ALA A 77 7.70 1.86 -6.99
C ALA A 77 7.97 3.09 -7.88
N GLN A 78 6.92 3.69 -8.44
CA GLN A 78 7.03 4.89 -9.28
C GLN A 78 7.40 6.12 -8.46
N ALA A 79 6.73 6.32 -7.32
CA ALA A 79 6.90 7.45 -6.43
C ALA A 79 8.34 7.60 -5.92
N PHE A 80 8.98 6.46 -5.64
CA PHE A 80 10.30 6.40 -5.02
C PHE A 80 11.36 5.82 -5.95
N HIS A 81 11.07 5.64 -7.25
CA HIS A 81 12.01 5.14 -8.26
C HIS A 81 12.70 3.83 -7.85
N ALA A 82 11.92 2.87 -7.33
CA ALA A 82 12.44 1.62 -6.83
C ALA A 82 13.08 0.78 -7.96
N ASP A 83 14.28 0.25 -7.69
CA ASP A 83 14.90 -0.77 -8.55
C ASP A 83 14.16 -2.12 -8.39
N LYS A 84 13.67 -2.39 -7.18
CA LYS A 84 12.89 -3.60 -6.86
C LYS A 84 11.94 -3.34 -5.69
N MET A 85 10.77 -3.98 -5.71
CA MET A 85 9.88 -4.00 -4.53
C MET A 85 10.12 -5.24 -3.66
N ASN A 86 10.19 -5.08 -2.34
CA ASN A 86 9.87 -6.17 -1.40
C ASN A 86 8.45 -5.99 -0.90
N ILE A 87 7.68 -7.10 -0.88
CA ILE A 87 6.25 -7.11 -0.61
C ILE A 87 6.00 -8.26 0.35
N GLU A 88 5.51 -7.94 1.55
CA GLU A 88 5.43 -8.92 2.63
C GLU A 88 4.07 -8.80 3.34
N LEU A 89 3.41 -9.94 3.56
CA LEU A 89 2.29 -10.09 4.49
C LEU A 89 2.76 -11.09 5.54
N LEU A 90 3.11 -10.58 6.73
CA LEU A 90 3.67 -11.38 7.82
C LEU A 90 2.67 -11.47 8.98
N GLY A 91 2.60 -10.45 9.84
CA GLY A 91 1.62 -10.37 10.91
C GLY A 91 1.94 -11.17 12.19
N ASN A 92 3.15 -11.71 12.34
CA ASN A 92 3.54 -12.45 13.55
C ASN A 92 3.55 -11.58 14.83
N GLY A 93 3.88 -10.28 14.71
CA GLY A 93 3.83 -9.32 15.81
C GLY A 93 2.46 -8.69 16.01
N ASP A 94 1.79 -8.40 14.89
CA ASP A 94 0.46 -7.77 14.84
C ASP A 94 -0.45 -8.56 13.91
N ALA A 95 -1.27 -9.46 14.47
CA ALA A 95 -2.12 -10.38 13.73
C ALA A 95 -3.37 -9.69 13.15
N HIS A 96 -3.15 -8.76 12.22
CA HIS A 96 -4.15 -8.08 11.42
C HIS A 96 -3.59 -7.96 10.01
N VAL A 97 -4.30 -8.41 8.97
CA VAL A 97 -3.82 -8.36 7.58
C VAL A 97 -3.35 -6.96 7.16
N HIS A 98 -2.07 -6.85 6.85
CA HIS A 98 -1.45 -5.66 6.26
C HIS A 98 -0.29 -6.07 5.35
N TRP A 99 -0.06 -5.28 4.30
CA TRP A 99 1.11 -5.43 3.43
C TRP A 99 2.20 -4.44 3.84
N HIS A 100 3.43 -4.92 3.87
CA HIS A 100 4.63 -4.11 3.87
C HIS A 100 5.13 -3.95 2.44
N LEU A 101 5.39 -2.71 2.01
CA LEU A 101 5.82 -2.36 0.68
C LEU A 101 7.11 -1.54 0.78
N PHE A 102 8.23 -2.13 0.38
CA PHE A 102 9.53 -1.49 0.44
C PHE A 102 10.06 -1.21 -0.97
N PRO A 103 10.21 0.06 -1.37
CA PRO A 103 11.00 0.42 -2.53
C PRO A 103 12.49 0.21 -2.20
N ARG A 104 13.13 -0.71 -2.93
CA ARG A 104 14.53 -1.08 -2.74
C ARG A 104 15.39 -0.45 -3.82
N HIS A 105 16.62 -0.12 -3.45
CA HIS A 105 17.61 0.49 -4.33
C HIS A 105 18.92 -0.29 -4.32
N ASN A 106 19.64 -0.26 -5.44
CA ASN A 106 21.00 -0.79 -5.52
C ASN A 106 21.89 -0.09 -4.48
N GLY A 107 22.45 -0.87 -3.56
CA GLY A 107 23.32 -0.36 -2.49
C GLY A 107 22.60 0.21 -1.27
N ASP A 108 21.28 0.04 -1.14
CA ASP A 108 20.52 0.42 0.07
C ASP A 108 20.90 -0.41 1.32
N THR A 109 21.61 -1.51 1.11
CA THR A 109 22.10 -2.44 2.13
C THR A 109 23.49 -2.96 1.74
N PRO A 110 24.34 -3.36 2.71
CA PRO A 110 25.69 -3.87 2.40
C PRO A 110 25.70 -5.14 1.55
N ASN A 111 24.68 -6.00 1.70
CA ASN A 111 24.53 -7.23 0.95
C ASN A 111 23.08 -7.36 0.44
N PRO A 112 22.86 -7.85 -0.80
CA PRO A 112 21.51 -8.11 -1.30
C PRO A 112 20.76 -9.10 -0.40
N GLY A 113 19.55 -8.74 0.01
CA GLY A 113 18.75 -9.57 0.91
C GLY A 113 17.45 -8.91 1.33
N PRO A 114 16.61 -9.63 2.09
CA PRO A 114 15.40 -9.07 2.67
C PRO A 114 15.72 -7.94 3.66
N VAL A 115 14.78 -7.03 3.84
CA VAL A 115 14.93 -5.84 4.71
C VAL A 115 15.24 -6.20 6.16
N TRP A 116 14.76 -7.36 6.64
CA TRP A 116 14.94 -7.83 8.01
C TRP A 116 16.33 -8.43 8.29
N TRP A 117 17.26 -8.41 7.33
CA TRP A 117 18.70 -8.59 7.60
C TRP A 117 19.38 -7.30 8.06
N THR A 118 18.76 -6.14 7.83
CA THR A 118 19.26 -4.87 8.35
C THR A 118 19.01 -4.81 9.86
N PRO A 119 20.00 -4.40 10.69
CA PRO A 119 19.83 -4.29 12.13
C PRO A 119 18.65 -3.40 12.50
N LEU A 120 17.87 -3.82 13.51
CA LEU A 120 16.67 -3.08 13.93
C LEU A 120 17.01 -1.65 14.39
N GLU A 121 18.17 -1.45 15.04
CA GLU A 121 18.65 -0.11 15.41
C GLU A 121 18.88 0.80 14.20
N THR A 122 19.26 0.23 13.07
CA THR A 122 19.47 0.97 11.82
C THR A 122 18.14 1.34 11.19
N ILE A 123 17.20 0.39 11.10
CA ILE A 123 15.87 0.65 10.55
C ILE A 123 15.13 1.68 11.43
N TYR A 124 15.00 1.42 12.72
CA TYR A 124 14.23 2.26 13.64
C TYR A 124 14.99 3.48 14.18
N GLY A 125 16.25 3.67 13.77
CA GLY A 125 16.99 4.90 14.03
C GLY A 125 16.48 6.10 13.21
N ASP A 126 15.73 5.85 12.14
CA ASP A 126 15.13 6.89 11.29
C ASP A 126 13.64 7.10 11.61
N ASP A 127 13.32 7.75 12.74
CA ASP A 127 11.95 8.14 13.07
C ASP A 127 11.52 9.37 12.26
N VAL A 128 10.71 9.13 11.22
CA VAL A 128 10.28 10.20 10.31
C VAL A 128 9.35 11.21 10.98
N SER A 129 8.73 10.87 12.12
CA SER A 129 7.85 11.81 12.84
C SER A 129 8.59 13.02 13.40
N LEU A 130 9.91 12.90 13.58
CA LEU A 130 10.79 13.97 14.02
C LEU A 130 11.12 14.96 12.89
N ASP A 131 10.86 14.61 11.63
CA ASP A 131 11.08 15.45 10.44
C ASP A 131 9.75 15.66 9.66
N ILE A 132 8.92 16.56 10.18
CA ILE A 132 7.59 16.89 9.62
C ILE A 132 7.67 17.32 8.14
N PRO A 133 8.64 18.15 7.70
CA PRO A 133 8.81 18.47 6.28
C PRO A 133 9.09 17.23 5.41
N ARG A 134 9.96 16.32 5.85
CA ARG A 134 10.23 15.05 5.13
C ARG A 134 9.00 14.18 5.10
N LEU A 135 8.33 13.95 6.23
CA LEU A 135 7.09 13.18 6.29
C LEU A 135 6.05 13.75 5.31
N SER A 136 5.83 15.06 5.33
CA SER A 136 4.85 15.74 4.47
C SER A 136 5.17 15.56 2.97
N ARG A 137 6.45 15.64 2.61
CA ARG A 137 6.92 15.41 1.24
C ARG A 137 6.65 13.97 0.81
N LEU A 138 7.06 12.98 1.60
CA LEU A 138 6.89 11.56 1.29
C LEU A 138 5.40 11.20 1.11
N LYS A 139 4.54 11.69 2.01
CA LYS A 139 3.09 11.49 1.92
C LYS A 139 2.52 12.06 0.62
N ARG A 140 2.89 13.30 0.28
CA ARG A 140 2.43 13.95 -0.95
C ARG A 140 2.89 13.20 -2.19
N THR A 141 4.17 12.81 -2.24
CA THR A 141 4.75 12.05 -3.35
C THR A 141 3.99 10.73 -3.57
N LEU A 142 3.75 9.97 -2.50
CA LEU A 142 3.01 8.71 -2.61
C LEU A 142 1.53 8.92 -2.98
N SER A 143 0.86 9.91 -2.39
CA SER A 143 -0.55 10.21 -2.70
C SER A 143 -0.76 10.54 -4.18
N VAL A 144 0.11 11.37 -4.75
CA VAL A 144 0.05 11.74 -6.19
C VAL A 144 0.28 10.51 -7.08
N ALA A 145 1.22 9.64 -6.71
CA ALA A 145 1.47 8.41 -7.47
C ALA A 145 0.31 7.42 -7.39
N ILE A 146 -0.35 7.30 -6.23
CA ILE A 146 -1.55 6.47 -6.07
C ILE A 146 -2.67 6.96 -6.98
N GLU A 147 -2.96 8.27 -6.98
CA GLU A 147 -3.98 8.86 -7.86
C GLU A 147 -3.66 8.63 -9.34
N ALA A 148 -2.41 8.86 -9.74
CA ALA A 148 -1.99 8.63 -11.12
C ALA A 148 -2.13 7.16 -11.53
N THR A 149 -1.77 6.22 -10.66
CA THR A 149 -1.85 4.78 -10.92
C THR A 149 -3.31 4.32 -11.00
N LEU A 150 -4.17 4.77 -10.08
CA LEU A 150 -5.61 4.48 -10.12
C LEU A 150 -6.24 4.95 -11.42
N ASN A 151 -5.96 6.18 -11.85
CA ASN A 151 -6.48 6.73 -13.09
C ASN A 151 -5.99 5.93 -14.32
N ALA A 152 -4.74 5.47 -14.31
CA ALA A 152 -4.20 4.65 -15.39
C ALA A 152 -4.88 3.27 -15.48
N ARG A 153 -5.12 2.61 -14.33
CA ARG A 153 -5.78 1.29 -14.29
C ARG A 153 -7.25 1.36 -14.66
N GLU A 154 -7.94 2.42 -14.23
CA GLU A 154 -9.31 2.69 -14.66
C GLU A 154 -9.40 2.87 -16.17
N ALA A 155 -8.49 3.65 -16.76
CA ALA A 155 -8.45 3.85 -18.22
C ALA A 155 -8.16 2.53 -18.98
N GLU A 156 -7.28 1.68 -18.44
CA GLU A 156 -7.00 0.36 -19.01
C GLU A 156 -8.24 -0.56 -18.98
N LEU A 157 -8.94 -0.61 -17.85
CA LEU A 157 -10.18 -1.38 -17.70
C LEU A 157 -11.26 -0.91 -18.68
N GLN A 158 -11.47 0.40 -18.78
CA GLN A 158 -12.43 0.98 -19.73
C GLN A 158 -12.07 0.63 -21.19
N ALA A 159 -10.78 0.62 -21.54
CA ALA A 159 -10.33 0.22 -22.86
C ALA A 159 -10.59 -1.27 -23.14
N LEU A 160 -10.34 -2.15 -22.15
CA LEU A 160 -10.62 -3.59 -22.26
C LEU A 160 -12.12 -3.87 -22.39
N GLU A 161 -12.96 -3.16 -21.66
CA GLU A 161 -14.42 -3.25 -21.78
C GLU A 161 -14.90 -2.81 -23.16
N ALA A 162 -14.35 -1.74 -23.72
CA ALA A 162 -14.70 -1.28 -25.06
C ALA A 162 -14.36 -2.33 -26.14
N LEU A 163 -13.28 -3.11 -25.97
CA LEU A 163 -12.87 -4.19 -26.86
C LEU A 163 -13.75 -5.45 -26.74
N THR A 164 -14.40 -5.66 -25.59
CA THR A 164 -15.18 -6.85 -25.29
C THR A 164 -16.69 -6.66 -25.46
N ARG A 165 -17.15 -5.43 -25.77
CA ARG A 165 -18.56 -5.17 -26.11
C ARG A 165 -18.93 -5.86 -27.44
N PRO A 166 -19.99 -6.68 -27.47
CA PRO A 166 -20.47 -7.24 -28.73
C PRO A 166 -20.94 -6.11 -29.65
N ALA A 167 -20.56 -6.17 -30.93
CA ALA A 167 -21.09 -5.26 -31.95
C ALA A 167 -22.62 -5.41 -31.96
N SER A 168 -23.34 -4.39 -31.51
CA SER A 168 -24.79 -4.39 -31.61
C SER A 168 -25.18 -4.55 -33.07
N HIS A 169 -26.04 -5.52 -33.36
CA HIS A 169 -26.66 -5.71 -34.66
C HIS A 169 -27.20 -4.37 -35.17
N ARG A 170 -26.55 -3.80 -36.20
CA ARG A 170 -27.23 -2.85 -37.10
C ARG A 170 -28.29 -3.67 -37.83
N ILE A 171 -29.49 -3.69 -37.28
CA ILE A 171 -30.67 -3.99 -38.07
C ILE A 171 -30.97 -2.68 -38.78
N ASP A 172 -30.41 -2.52 -39.98
CA ASP A 172 -30.86 -1.51 -40.92
C ASP A 172 -32.26 -1.94 -41.37
N SER A 173 -33.29 -1.35 -40.76
CA SER A 173 -34.67 -1.49 -41.21
C SER A 173 -34.87 -0.61 -42.46
N ASN A 174 -34.99 -1.28 -43.61
CA ASN A 174 -35.56 -0.73 -44.86
C ASN A 174 -37.01 -0.29 -44.68
#